data_AF-A0A1Y4HLY3-F1
#
_entry.id   AF-A0A1Y4HLY3-F1
#
_cell.length_a   1.000
_cell.length_b   1.000
_cell.length_c   1.000
_cell.angle_alpha   90.00
_cell.angle_beta   90.00
_cell.angle_gamma   90.00
#
_symmetry.space_group_name_H-M   'P 1'
#
loop_
_entity.id
_entity.type
_entity.pdbx_description
1 polymer ?
#
loop_
_entity_poly.entity_id
_entity_poly.type
_entity_poly.pdbx_seq_one_letter_code
_entity_poly.pdbx_strand_id
1 'polypeptide(L)'
;MVPMGFEWIVIASVLLSVLLRVVLPVAVVVAVIVFVVHRVRKGGQTSQPGSGDSTVEAANQGDPGHREGPTTSRSGIDSVARARIDAFLGTHNLTDRERDILLSVYAGKTQAQIADELFLSRSTVGTYCTRAYEKLGVETKEEAVATLDGVASGQV
;
A
#
# COMPACT_ATOMS: atom_id res chain seq x y z
N MET A 1 37.27 16.01 -44.07
CA MET A 1 36.38 17.05 -43.51
C MET A 1 34.99 16.43 -43.38
N VAL A 2 34.69 15.86 -42.21
CA VAL A 2 33.36 15.27 -41.91
C VAL A 2 32.49 16.41 -41.37
N PRO A 3 31.28 16.64 -41.90
CA PRO A 3 30.49 17.82 -41.56
C PRO A 3 30.12 17.85 -40.07
N MET A 4 30.22 19.03 -39.47
CA MET A 4 29.97 19.37 -38.05
C MET A 4 28.55 19.06 -37.52
N GLY A 5 27.74 18.29 -38.25
CA GLY A 5 26.35 17.93 -37.91
C GLY A 5 26.16 16.53 -37.32
N PHE A 6 27.14 15.63 -37.43
CA PHE A 6 26.95 14.22 -37.03
C PHE A 6 27.09 13.99 -35.50
N GLU A 7 27.86 14.83 -34.80
CA GLU A 7 28.08 14.67 -33.35
C GLU A 7 26.82 14.94 -32.52
N TRP A 8 25.98 15.88 -32.96
CA TRP A 8 24.69 16.17 -32.32
C TRP A 8 23.71 14.99 -32.41
N ILE A 9 23.77 14.21 -33.50
CA ILE A 9 22.92 13.03 -33.67
C ILE A 9 23.33 11.94 -32.67
N VAL A 10 24.63 11.75 -32.48
CA VAL A 10 25.15 10.77 -31.50
C VAL A 10 24.82 11.21 -30.08
N ILE A 11 25.06 12.48 -29.73
CA ILE A 11 24.74 13.03 -28.41
C ILE A 11 23.23 12.96 -28.14
N ALA A 12 22.40 13.33 -29.10
CA ALA A 12 20.94 13.25 -29.00
C ALA A 12 20.46 11.80 -28.86
N SER A 13 21.05 10.84 -29.61
CA SER A 13 20.72 9.41 -29.51
C SER A 13 21.11 8.84 -28.15
N VAL A 14 22.28 9.21 -27.61
CA VAL A 14 22.73 8.79 -26.28
C VAL A 14 21.84 9.40 -25.19
N LEU A 15 21.53 10.70 -25.28
CA LEU A 15 20.60 11.38 -24.37
C LEU A 15 19.20 10.76 -24.42
N LEU A 16 18.68 10.45 -25.62
CA LEU A 16 17.37 9.82 -25.79
C LEU A 16 17.35 8.40 -25.20
N SER A 17 18.43 7.63 -25.37
CA SER A 17 18.56 6.28 -24.80
C SER A 17 18.63 6.32 -23.26
N VAL A 18 19.38 7.27 -22.69
CA VAL A 18 19.44 7.50 -21.25
C VAL A 18 18.08 7.98 -20.72
N LEU A 19 17.43 8.91 -21.43
CA LEU A 19 16.11 9.41 -21.08
C LEU A 19 15.07 8.29 -21.09
N LEU A 20 15.06 7.42 -22.11
CA LEU A 20 14.17 6.25 -22.13
C LEU A 20 14.42 5.32 -20.95
N ARG A 21 15.68 5.08 -20.58
CA ARG A 21 16.04 4.21 -19.44
C ARG A 21 15.60 4.75 -18.09
N VAL A 22 15.40 6.07 -17.96
CA VAL A 22 14.96 6.71 -16.71
C VAL A 22 13.46 6.96 -16.71
N VAL A 23 12.89 7.39 -17.84
CA VAL A 23 11.45 7.70 -17.95
C VAL A 23 10.61 6.42 -17.93
N LEU A 24 11.07 5.34 -18.56
CA LEU A 24 10.34 4.08 -18.62
C LEU A 24 10.13 3.44 -17.23
N PRO A 25 11.14 3.30 -16.34
CA PRO A 25 10.89 2.79 -14.99
C PRO A 25 10.01 3.73 -14.16
N VAL A 26 10.16 5.05 -14.29
CA VAL A 26 9.30 6.02 -13.58
C VAL A 26 7.85 5.91 -14.04
N ALA A 27 7.59 5.79 -15.34
CA ALA A 27 6.25 5.60 -15.90
C ALA A 27 5.63 4.27 -15.45
N VAL A 28 6.43 3.20 -15.37
CA VAL A 28 6.00 1.89 -14.83
C VAL A 28 5.62 2.03 -13.35
N VAL A 29 6.43 2.71 -12.55
CA VAL A 29 6.13 2.94 -11.12
C VAL A 29 4.83 3.71 -10.95
N VAL A 30 4.61 4.77 -11.72
CA VAL A 30 3.35 5.54 -11.69
C VAL A 30 2.16 4.68 -12.13
N ALA A 31 2.30 3.88 -13.19
CA ALA A 31 1.25 2.98 -13.65
C ALA A 31 0.91 1.91 -12.60
N VAL A 32 1.90 1.37 -11.89
CA VAL A 32 1.71 0.43 -10.78
C VAL A 32 0.98 1.11 -9.61
N ILE A 33 1.39 2.31 -9.21
CA ILE A 33 0.73 3.08 -8.14
C ILE A 33 -0.73 3.33 -8.50
N VAL A 34 -1.01 3.79 -9.73
CA VAL A 34 -2.37 4.02 -10.21
C VAL A 34 -3.17 2.71 -10.26
N PHE A 35 -2.58 1.61 -10.74
CA PHE A 35 -3.23 0.31 -10.78
C PHE A 35 -3.59 -0.23 -9.39
N VAL A 36 -2.68 -0.06 -8.41
CA VAL A 36 -2.91 -0.42 -7.01
C VAL A 36 -4.08 0.38 -6.44
N VAL A 37 -4.09 1.70 -6.63
CA VAL A 37 -5.18 2.58 -6.17
C VAL A 37 -6.50 2.24 -6.88
N HIS A 38 -6.46 1.92 -8.17
CA HIS A 38 -7.66 1.62 -8.95
C HIS A 38 -8.25 0.24 -8.60
N ARG A 39 -7.41 -0.72 -8.22
CA ARG A 39 -7.85 -2.06 -7.79
C ARG A 39 -8.56 -2.04 -6.44
N VAL A 40 -8.20 -1.13 -5.53
CA VAL A 40 -8.86 -0.95 -4.22
C VAL A 40 -10.37 -0.60 -4.36
N ARG A 41 -10.81 -0.06 -5.51
CA ARG A 41 -12.23 0.27 -5.76
C ARG A 41 -13.09 -0.87 -6.31
N LYS A 42 -12.53 -1.99 -6.79
CA LYS A 42 -13.26 -3.04 -7.53
C LYS A 42 -13.35 -4.39 -6.80
N GLY A 43 -13.51 -4.36 -5.47
CA GLY A 43 -13.65 -5.55 -4.63
C GLY A 43 -15.08 -5.92 -4.19
N GLY A 44 -16.10 -5.15 -4.56
CA GLY A 44 -17.48 -5.43 -4.16
C GLY A 44 -18.32 -5.99 -5.30
N GLN A 45 -18.33 -7.32 -5.49
CA GLN A 45 -19.42 -8.00 -6.19
C GLN A 45 -19.34 -9.53 -6.02
N THR A 46 -20.09 -10.05 -5.04
CA THR A 46 -20.85 -11.30 -5.15
C THR A 46 -22.14 -11.18 -4.30
N SER A 47 -23.27 -11.04 -5.02
CA SER A 47 -24.64 -11.51 -4.70
C SER A 47 -25.56 -10.77 -3.70
N GLN A 48 -26.48 -9.99 -4.30
CA GLN A 48 -27.90 -9.60 -4.06
C GLN A 48 -28.83 -10.69 -3.43
N PRO A 49 -30.12 -10.46 -3.00
CA PRO A 49 -30.95 -9.25 -2.71
C PRO A 49 -31.66 -9.25 -1.30
N GLY A 50 -32.07 -8.07 -0.83
CA GLY A 50 -33.17 -7.88 0.15
C GLY A 50 -33.57 -6.40 0.17
N SER A 51 -34.69 -5.99 -0.44
CA SER A 51 -36.08 -6.04 0.04
C SER A 51 -36.41 -4.97 1.10
N GLY A 52 -37.26 -4.00 0.71
CA GLY A 52 -37.96 -3.02 1.56
C GLY A 52 -37.22 -1.70 1.74
N ASP A 53 -37.46 -0.67 0.93
CA ASP A 53 -38.54 0.31 1.08
C ASP A 53 -38.46 1.13 2.38
N SER A 54 -38.09 2.41 2.24
CA SER A 54 -38.78 3.55 2.88
C SER A 54 -38.22 4.86 2.34
N THR A 55 -39.11 5.61 1.71
CA THR A 55 -38.94 7.00 1.26
C THR A 55 -39.26 7.93 2.42
N VAL A 56 -38.39 8.92 2.69
CA VAL A 56 -38.70 10.31 3.14
C VAL A 56 -37.38 11.10 3.02
N GLU A 57 -37.27 12.13 2.17
CA GLU A 57 -37.56 13.56 2.48
C GLU A 57 -36.73 14.05 3.70
N ALA A 58 -36.02 15.18 3.70
CA ALA A 58 -35.99 16.33 2.82
C ALA A 58 -34.69 17.15 3.04
N ALA A 59 -34.36 17.92 2.01
CA ALA A 59 -33.61 19.18 1.97
C ALA A 59 -32.93 19.71 3.25
N ASN A 60 -31.63 19.99 3.14
CA ASN A 60 -31.13 21.32 3.47
C ASN A 60 -29.98 21.73 2.54
N GLN A 61 -30.27 22.74 1.73
CA GLN A 61 -29.34 23.47 0.87
C GLN A 61 -28.68 24.56 1.72
N GLY A 62 -27.35 24.55 1.81
CA GLY A 62 -26.55 25.60 2.43
C GLY A 62 -25.15 25.63 1.81
N ASP A 63 -24.96 26.58 0.90
CA ASP A 63 -23.77 26.97 0.15
C ASP A 63 -22.69 27.64 1.06
N PRO A 64 -21.52 28.10 0.53
CA PRO A 64 -20.27 27.40 0.23
C PRO A 64 -19.15 27.75 1.24
N GLY A 65 -18.10 26.92 1.29
CA GLY A 65 -16.92 27.23 2.09
C GLY A 65 -15.73 26.33 1.80
N HIS A 66 -14.97 26.67 0.77
CA HIS A 66 -13.56 26.27 0.67
C HIS A 66 -12.83 26.73 1.95
N ARG A 67 -12.58 25.79 2.86
CA ARG A 67 -11.49 25.89 3.83
C ARG A 67 -10.66 24.63 3.70
N GLU A 68 -9.60 24.77 2.92
CA GLU A 68 -8.44 23.91 2.96
C GLU A 68 -7.98 23.82 4.42
N GLY A 69 -8.26 22.68 5.06
CA GLY A 69 -7.64 22.33 6.33
C GLY A 69 -6.15 22.03 6.10
N PRO A 70 -5.27 22.34 7.06
CA PRO A 70 -3.84 22.11 6.90
C PRO A 70 -3.58 20.60 6.80
N THR A 71 -3.22 20.12 5.61
CA THR A 71 -2.91 18.72 5.30
C THR A 71 -1.58 18.24 5.90
N THR A 72 -0.93 19.03 6.75
CA THR A 72 0.43 18.76 7.24
C THR A 72 0.48 17.91 8.52
N SER A 73 -0.63 17.74 9.26
CA SER A 73 -0.60 17.09 10.58
C SER A 73 -0.84 15.57 10.58
N ARG A 74 -1.34 14.98 9.48
CA ARG A 74 -1.70 13.55 9.43
C ARG A 74 -0.46 12.65 9.25
N SER A 75 0.50 13.10 8.44
CA SER A 75 1.74 12.36 8.15
C SER A 75 2.62 12.12 9.38
N GLY A 76 2.58 13.00 10.39
CA GLY A 76 3.34 12.82 11.62
C GLY A 76 2.74 11.79 12.58
N ILE A 77 1.42 11.61 12.56
CA ILE A 77 0.74 10.59 13.37
C ILE A 77 1.00 9.21 12.77
N ASP A 78 0.93 9.10 11.44
CA ASP A 78 1.18 7.87 10.72
C ASP A 78 2.64 7.39 10.90
N SER A 79 3.62 8.31 10.98
CA SER A 79 5.03 7.94 11.19
C SER A 79 5.31 7.46 12.62
N VAL A 80 4.66 8.03 13.63
CA VAL A 80 4.79 7.58 15.03
C VAL A 80 4.13 6.23 15.23
N ALA A 81 2.90 6.04 14.72
CA ALA A 81 2.23 4.75 14.75
C ALA A 81 3.08 3.67 14.06
N ARG A 82 3.69 4.03 12.92
CA ARG A 82 4.57 3.12 12.19
C ARG A 82 5.83 2.74 12.98
N ALA A 83 6.49 3.72 13.60
CA ALA A 83 7.68 3.48 14.41
C ALA A 83 7.38 2.58 15.62
N ARG A 84 6.20 2.72 16.24
CA ARG A 84 5.74 1.84 17.33
C ARG A 84 5.56 0.40 16.85
N ILE A 85 4.88 0.22 15.72
CA ILE A 85 4.71 -1.11 15.11
C ILE A 85 6.08 -1.73 14.82
N ASP A 86 7.00 -1.00 14.18
CA ASP A 86 8.32 -1.54 13.84
C ASP A 86 9.14 -1.90 15.09
N ALA A 87 9.08 -1.08 16.15
CA ALA A 87 9.73 -1.37 17.42
C ALA A 87 9.15 -2.62 18.10
N PHE A 88 7.82 -2.74 18.12
CA PHE A 88 7.13 -3.91 18.66
C PHE A 88 7.47 -5.18 17.88
N LEU A 89 7.42 -5.15 16.54
CA LEU A 89 7.83 -6.30 15.73
C LEU A 89 9.30 -6.68 15.96
N GLY A 90 10.15 -5.70 16.31
CA GLY A 90 11.53 -5.92 16.71
C GLY A 90 11.72 -6.74 17.98
N THR A 91 10.76 -6.75 18.91
CA THR A 91 10.84 -7.52 20.16
C THR A 91 10.45 -8.99 20.01
N HIS A 92 9.85 -9.38 18.88
CA HIS A 92 9.32 -10.73 18.64
C HIS A 92 10.24 -11.66 17.82
N ASN A 93 11.54 -11.33 17.70
CA ASN A 93 12.53 -12.14 16.95
C ASN A 93 12.07 -12.52 15.52
N LEU A 94 11.31 -11.62 14.88
CA LEU A 94 10.84 -11.78 13.52
C LEU A 94 11.99 -11.58 12.53
N THR A 95 12.03 -12.43 11.51
CA THR A 95 12.87 -12.20 10.34
C THR A 95 12.33 -11.02 9.53
N ASP A 96 13.18 -10.42 8.71
CA ASP A 96 12.77 -9.29 7.86
C ASP A 96 11.58 -9.66 6.96
N ARG A 97 11.56 -10.89 6.43
CA ARG A 97 10.47 -11.35 5.57
C ARG A 97 9.15 -11.55 6.33
N GLU A 98 9.19 -12.04 7.56
CA GLU A 98 8.01 -12.17 8.42
C GLU A 98 7.46 -10.78 8.79
N ARG A 99 8.36 -9.82 9.05
CA ARG A 99 7.99 -8.42 9.30
C ARG A 99 7.28 -7.82 8.09
N ASP A 100 7.86 -7.91 6.90
CA ASP A 100 7.26 -7.39 5.65
C ASP A 100 5.84 -7.93 5.42
N ILE A 101 5.63 -9.20 5.75
CA ILE A 101 4.35 -9.87 5.62
C ILE A 101 3.34 -9.35 6.65
N LEU A 102 3.70 -9.23 7.93
CA LEU A 102 2.81 -8.68 8.96
C LEU A 102 2.41 -7.24 8.67
N LEU A 103 3.34 -6.43 8.16
CA LEU A 103 3.07 -5.05 7.77
C LEU A 103 2.10 -4.97 6.59
N SER A 104 2.25 -5.88 5.63
CA SER A 104 1.36 -6.00 4.48
C SER A 104 -0.03 -6.50 4.89
N VAL A 105 -0.09 -7.42 5.85
CA VAL A 105 -1.34 -7.89 6.48
C VAL A 105 -2.04 -6.75 7.21
N TYR A 106 -1.31 -5.96 8.00
CA TYR A 106 -1.83 -4.79 8.70
C TYR A 106 -2.35 -3.72 7.72
N ALA A 107 -1.68 -3.54 6.58
CA ALA A 107 -2.17 -2.70 5.48
C ALA A 107 -3.41 -3.26 4.75
N GLY A 108 -3.96 -4.39 5.21
CA GLY A 108 -5.18 -4.99 4.66
C GLY A 108 -4.97 -5.85 3.40
N LYS A 109 -3.72 -6.14 3.01
CA LYS A 109 -3.43 -6.93 1.81
C LYS A 109 -3.82 -8.40 2.00
N THR A 110 -4.30 -9.01 0.93
CA THR A 110 -4.55 -10.45 0.85
C THR A 110 -3.27 -11.22 0.57
N GLN A 111 -3.20 -12.49 0.94
CA GLN A 111 -2.02 -13.34 0.66
C GLN A 111 -1.66 -13.39 -0.83
N ALA A 112 -2.65 -13.23 -1.73
CA ALA A 112 -2.40 -13.12 -3.17
C ALA A 112 -1.63 -11.85 -3.54
N GLN A 113 -2.05 -10.71 -2.99
CA GLN A 113 -1.39 -9.43 -3.24
C GLN A 113 0.02 -9.39 -2.63
N ILE A 114 0.19 -9.96 -1.45
CA ILE A 114 1.50 -10.08 -0.78
C ILE A 114 2.44 -10.97 -1.60
N ALA A 115 1.92 -12.07 -2.16
CA ALA A 115 2.67 -12.96 -3.03
C ALA A 115 3.17 -12.23 -4.28
N ASP A 116 2.29 -11.47 -4.93
CA ASP A 116 2.63 -10.68 -6.12
C ASP A 116 3.68 -9.58 -5.81
N GLU A 117 3.54 -8.89 -4.68
CA GLU A 117 4.44 -7.80 -4.28
C GLU A 117 5.83 -8.27 -3.85
N LEU A 118 5.89 -9.41 -3.15
CA LEU A 118 7.16 -9.97 -2.67
C LEU A 118 7.77 -10.98 -3.66
N PHE A 119 7.16 -11.18 -4.83
CA PHE A 119 7.56 -12.17 -5.84
C PHE A 119 7.63 -13.60 -5.27
N LEU A 120 6.64 -13.96 -4.45
CA LEU A 120 6.51 -15.27 -3.79
C LEU A 120 5.28 -16.01 -4.30
N SER A 121 5.17 -17.30 -3.98
CA SER A 121 3.92 -18.04 -4.17
C SER A 121 2.95 -17.79 -3.00
N ARG A 122 1.65 -17.94 -3.24
CA ARG A 122 0.62 -17.82 -2.18
C ARG A 122 0.87 -18.80 -1.03
N SER A 123 1.27 -20.03 -1.32
CA SER A 123 1.59 -21.03 -0.29
C SER A 123 2.81 -20.62 0.53
N THR A 124 3.82 -20.05 -0.11
CA THR A 124 5.00 -19.50 0.59
C THR A 124 4.60 -18.36 1.54
N VAL A 125 3.75 -17.44 1.10
CA VAL A 125 3.21 -16.37 1.97
C VAL A 125 2.45 -16.97 3.15
N GLY A 126 1.61 -17.98 2.92
CA GLY A 126 0.89 -18.68 4.00
C GLY A 126 1.83 -19.27 5.05
N THR A 127 2.91 -19.95 4.62
CA THR A 127 3.93 -20.47 5.53
C THR A 127 4.57 -19.38 6.38
N TYR A 128 4.89 -18.23 5.76
CA TYR A 128 5.45 -17.10 6.50
C TYR A 128 4.43 -16.45 7.44
N CYS A 129 3.15 -16.35 7.06
CA CYS A 129 2.09 -15.86 7.94
C CYS A 129 1.99 -16.74 9.19
N THR A 130 1.94 -18.06 9.04
CA THR A 130 1.89 -18.99 10.17
C THR A 130 3.05 -18.79 11.13
N ARG A 131 4.29 -18.75 10.60
CA ARG A 131 5.48 -18.54 11.44
C ARG A 131 5.49 -17.16 12.11
N ALA A 132 5.03 -16.13 11.41
CA ALA A 132 4.95 -14.79 11.95
C ALA A 132 3.90 -14.71 13.08
N TYR A 133 2.75 -15.36 12.92
CA TYR A 133 1.70 -15.42 13.94
C TYR A 133 2.15 -16.20 15.17
N GLU A 134 2.80 -17.35 14.99
CA GLU A 134 3.40 -18.13 16.08
C GLU A 134 4.38 -17.30 16.91
N LYS A 135 5.26 -16.52 16.26
CA LYS A 135 6.21 -15.64 16.94
C LYS A 135 5.57 -14.43 17.61
N LEU A 136 4.45 -13.97 17.07
CA LEU A 136 3.64 -12.90 17.65
C LEU A 136 2.74 -13.40 18.79
N GLY A 137 2.55 -14.72 18.92
CA GLY A 137 1.68 -15.34 19.92
C GLY A 137 0.19 -15.24 19.59
N VAL A 138 -0.16 -15.11 18.31
CA VAL A 138 -1.56 -15.03 17.83
C VAL A 138 -1.88 -16.21 16.91
N GLU A 139 -3.15 -16.54 16.75
CA GLU A 139 -3.59 -17.67 15.92
C GLU A 139 -4.21 -17.22 14.60
N THR A 140 -4.79 -16.01 14.58
CA THR A 140 -5.56 -15.50 13.43
C THR A 140 -5.00 -14.22 12.85
N LYS A 141 -5.38 -13.95 11.59
CA LYS A 141 -5.07 -12.67 10.93
C LYS A 141 -5.69 -11.52 11.70
N GLU A 142 -6.92 -11.69 12.14
CA GLU A 142 -7.72 -10.68 12.83
C GLU A 142 -7.08 -10.31 14.17
N GLU A 143 -6.61 -11.30 14.94
CA GLU A 143 -5.84 -11.08 16.16
C GLU A 143 -4.52 -10.37 15.88
N ALA A 144 -3.78 -10.78 14.84
CA ALA A 144 -2.54 -10.10 14.46
C ALA A 144 -2.79 -8.61 14.16
N VAL A 145 -3.85 -8.29 13.42
CA VAL A 145 -4.23 -6.91 13.11
C VAL A 145 -4.65 -6.15 14.36
N ALA A 146 -5.46 -6.76 15.23
CA ALA A 146 -5.91 -6.14 16.48
C ALA A 146 -4.74 -5.81 17.41
N THR A 147 -3.77 -6.72 17.54
CA THR A 147 -2.55 -6.49 18.32
C THR A 147 -1.77 -5.29 17.77
N LEU A 148 -1.57 -5.24 16.44
CA LEU A 148 -0.84 -4.13 15.80
C LEU A 148 -1.59 -2.80 15.90
N ASP A 149 -2.91 -2.82 15.88
CA ASP A 149 -3.74 -1.62 16.07
C ASP A 149 -3.63 -1.07 17.50
N GLY A 150 -3.59 -1.96 18.50
CA GLY A 150 -3.28 -1.59 19.88
C GLY A 150 -1.91 -0.93 20.01
N VAL A 151 -0.90 -1.44 19.31
CA VAL A 151 0.47 -0.87 19.29
C VAL A 151 0.48 0.49 18.61
N ALA A 152 -0.20 0.64 17.47
CA ALA A 152 -0.31 1.91 16.77
C ALA A 152 -0.94 2.98 17.68
N SER A 153 -2.02 2.61 18.37
CA SER A 153 -2.76 3.45 19.32
C SER A 153 -1.98 3.73 20.62
N GLY A 154 -0.97 2.91 20.94
CA GLY A 154 -0.13 3.05 22.13
C GLY A 154 -0.75 2.46 23.40
N GLN A 155 -1.56 1.42 23.24
CA GLN A 155 -2.31 0.77 24.33
C GLN A 155 -1.64 -0.50 24.88
N VAL A 156 -0.43 -0.84 24.42
CA VAL A 156 0.28 -2.11 24.72
C VAL A 156 1.57 -1.85 25.45
#